data_AF-A0A482XCC3-F1
#
_entry.id   AF-A0A482XCC3-F1
#
_cell.length_a   1.000
_cell.length_b   1.000
_cell.length_c   1.000
_cell.angle_alpha   90.00
_cell.angle_beta   90.00
_cell.angle_gamma   90.00
#
_symmetry.space_group_name_H-M   'P 1'
#
loop_
_entity.id
_entity.type
_entity.pdbx_description
1 polymer ?
#
loop_
_entity_poly.entity_id
_entity_poly.type
_entity_poly.pdbx_seq_one_letter_code
_entity_poly.pdbx_strand_id
1 'polypeptide(L)'
;MNWYDGGEGIRCYVCNSRQDARCLDPFQSAGNSTAAAAGGETKLATVDCETDNSVREALETVANLMTKLGQAPAHDKSDILAHSVTSTIPTSCQKIDLTLLDEKVTGRGCSVHQIEGFNPCDAVKLVMTSDVQLDYCGVCSEDGCNAAAPLLLTTHHAPLQLLCLLLLLIGVIK
;
A
#
# COMPACT_ATOMS: atom_id res chain seq x y z
N MET A 1 -3.29 27.27 5.20
CA MET A 1 -2.88 26.08 5.97
C MET A 1 -1.64 25.51 5.30
N ASN A 2 -0.48 25.56 5.96
CA ASN A 2 0.77 24.98 5.47
C ASN A 2 0.85 23.52 5.94
N TRP A 3 0.86 22.57 5.01
CA TRP A 3 1.07 21.14 5.24
C TRP A 3 2.45 20.75 4.73
N TYR A 4 3.50 21.20 5.40
CA TYR A 4 4.85 20.63 5.24
C TYR A 4 5.53 20.83 6.58
N ASP A 5 5.18 19.97 7.55
CA ASP A 5 6.08 19.72 8.68
C ASP A 5 7.17 18.78 8.16
N GLY A 6 8.41 19.21 8.35
CA GLY A 6 9.57 18.65 7.69
C GLY A 6 9.99 17.29 8.25
N GLY A 7 10.39 16.40 7.36
CA GLY A 7 11.62 15.64 7.52
C GLY A 7 11.59 14.38 8.41
N GLU A 8 10.45 13.95 8.92
CA GLU A 8 10.34 12.59 9.49
C GLU A 8 9.86 11.63 8.40
N GLY A 9 10.74 10.70 7.98
CA GLY A 9 10.37 9.62 7.06
C GLY A 9 9.25 8.76 7.65
N ILE A 10 8.33 8.29 6.81
CA ILE A 10 7.25 7.39 7.22
C ILE A 10 7.80 6.00 7.52
N ARG A 11 7.38 5.36 8.61
CA ARG A 11 7.81 3.98 8.92
C ARG A 11 6.90 2.95 8.28
N CYS A 12 7.48 2.05 7.49
CA CYS A 12 6.73 1.01 6.81
C CYS A 12 7.25 -0.38 7.13
N TYR A 13 6.36 -1.38 7.13
CA TYR A 13 6.79 -2.78 7.17
C TYR A 13 7.49 -3.14 5.87
N VAL A 14 8.63 -3.83 5.97
CA VAL A 14 9.39 -4.34 4.83
C VAL A 14 9.57 -5.83 4.98
N CYS A 15 8.89 -6.59 4.11
CA CYS A 15 8.94 -8.04 4.14
C CYS A 15 8.47 -8.66 2.82
N ASN A 16 8.78 -9.95 2.66
CA ASN A 16 8.28 -10.79 1.58
C ASN A 16 7.82 -12.13 2.17
N SER A 17 6.61 -12.56 1.86
CA SER A 17 6.04 -13.80 2.42
C SER A 17 6.77 -15.08 2.05
N ARG A 18 7.56 -15.10 0.97
CA ARG A 18 8.41 -16.25 0.60
C ARG A 18 9.59 -16.42 1.54
N GLN A 19 10.05 -15.33 2.16
CA GLN A 19 11.16 -15.35 3.12
C GLN A 19 10.66 -15.38 4.57
N ASP A 20 9.52 -14.74 4.84
CA ASP A 20 8.92 -14.67 6.17
C ASP A 20 7.39 -14.79 6.08
N ALA A 21 6.86 -15.94 6.47
CA ALA A 21 5.43 -16.24 6.41
C ALA A 21 4.56 -15.25 7.22
N ARG A 22 5.14 -14.54 8.19
CA ARG A 22 4.43 -13.50 8.99
C ARG A 22 4.07 -12.27 8.15
N CYS A 23 4.61 -12.14 6.94
CA CYS A 23 4.28 -11.08 6.00
C CYS A 23 2.88 -11.23 5.36
N LEU A 24 2.31 -12.44 5.36
CA LEU A 24 0.96 -12.73 4.83
C LEU A 24 -0.15 -12.10 5.67
N ASP A 25 -1.36 -12.04 5.11
CA ASP A 25 -2.58 -11.75 5.89
C ASP A 25 -3.21 -13.05 6.46
N PRO A 26 -3.88 -13.00 7.63
CA PRO A 26 -4.03 -11.84 8.51
C PRO A 26 -2.69 -11.44 9.13
N PHE A 27 -2.41 -10.15 9.12
CA PHE A 27 -1.13 -9.63 9.57
C PHE A 27 -0.98 -9.79 11.08
N GLN A 28 0.00 -10.59 11.49
CA GLN A 28 0.33 -10.74 12.91
C GLN A 28 1.33 -9.64 13.28
N SER A 29 0.81 -8.43 13.54
CA SER A 29 1.59 -7.39 14.22
C SER A 29 2.01 -7.97 15.57
N ALA A 30 3.31 -7.94 15.89
CA ALA A 30 3.85 -8.42 17.17
C ALA A 30 3.43 -7.52 18.36
N GLY A 31 2.13 -7.42 18.62
CA GLY A 31 1.55 -6.48 19.57
C GLY A 31 0.24 -6.90 20.20
N ASN A 32 -0.25 -8.14 20.00
CA ASN A 32 -1.32 -8.68 20.86
C ASN A 32 -1.47 -10.20 20.84
N SER A 33 -0.37 -10.93 20.65
CA SER A 33 -0.37 -12.38 20.79
C SER A 33 -0.17 -12.74 22.27
N THR A 34 -1.25 -12.84 23.04
CA THR A 34 -1.27 -13.69 24.26
C THR A 34 -1.22 -15.17 23.86
N ALA A 35 -0.22 -15.54 23.05
CA ALA A 35 0.05 -16.91 22.65
C ALA A 35 1.51 -17.21 23.00
N ALA A 36 1.68 -17.67 24.23
CA ALA A 36 2.91 -18.31 24.67
C ALA A 36 3.21 -19.52 23.78
N ALA A 37 4.31 -19.46 23.02
CA ALA A 37 5.01 -20.65 22.56
C ALA A 37 6.49 -20.30 22.37
N ALA A 38 7.34 -21.06 23.04
CA ALA A 38 8.78 -20.87 23.13
C ALA A 38 9.50 -20.83 21.76
N GLY A 39 10.22 -19.73 21.50
CA GLY A 39 11.12 -19.57 20.37
C GLY A 39 11.18 -18.09 19.97
N GLY A 40 12.35 -17.44 20.15
CA GLY A 40 12.51 -15.98 20.10
C GLY A 40 11.72 -15.26 19.01
N GLU A 41 10.74 -14.44 19.44
CA GLU A 41 9.93 -13.58 18.58
C GLU A 41 10.79 -12.52 17.89
N THR A 42 11.19 -12.78 16.65
CA THR A 42 11.75 -11.73 15.79
C THR A 42 10.62 -10.87 15.25
N LYS A 43 10.34 -9.72 15.86
CA LYS A 43 9.37 -8.75 15.33
C LYS A 43 9.63 -8.47 13.83
N LEU A 44 8.57 -8.38 13.03
CA LEU A 44 8.68 -8.02 11.60
C LEU A 44 9.35 -6.65 11.46
N ALA A 45 10.31 -6.53 10.55
CA ALA A 45 11.11 -5.32 10.40
C ALA A 45 10.28 -4.15 9.86
N THR A 46 10.49 -2.98 10.46
CA THR A 46 10.04 -1.69 9.94
C THR A 46 11.25 -0.86 9.54
N VAL A 47 11.14 -0.08 8.47
CA VAL A 47 12.17 0.88 8.06
C VAL A 47 11.58 2.27 7.95
N ASP A 48 12.40 3.29 8.19
CA ASP A 48 12.08 4.68 7.89
C ASP A 48 12.23 4.89 6.37
N CYS A 49 11.11 5.16 5.70
CA CYS A 49 11.07 5.44 4.28
C CYS A 49 11.46 6.90 4.05
N GLU A 50 12.75 7.16 4.04
CA GLU A 50 13.31 8.44 3.62
C GLU A 50 13.55 8.43 2.10
N THR A 51 13.31 9.57 1.46
CA THR A 51 13.59 9.75 0.05
C THR A 51 15.09 9.94 -0.14
N ASP A 52 15.81 8.83 -0.28
CA ASP A 52 17.23 8.89 -0.58
C ASP A 52 17.47 9.40 -2.02
N ASN A 53 18.58 10.10 -2.25
CA ASN A 53 18.88 10.72 -3.56
C ASN A 53 18.92 9.72 -4.73
N SER A 54 19.08 8.43 -4.45
CA SER A 54 19.07 7.32 -5.41
C SER A 54 17.69 7.05 -6.03
N VAL A 55 16.60 7.31 -5.31
CA VAL A 55 15.22 7.13 -5.82
C VAL A 55 14.92 8.17 -6.90
N ARG A 56 15.47 9.38 -6.75
CA ARG A 56 15.39 10.44 -7.78
C ARG A 56 16.05 10.01 -9.08
N GLU A 57 17.22 9.38 -9.02
CA GLU A 57 17.95 8.87 -10.19
C GLU A 57 17.19 7.73 -10.90
N ALA A 58 16.56 6.84 -10.13
CA ALA A 58 15.71 5.78 -10.68
C ALA A 58 14.47 6.35 -11.39
N LEU A 59 13.80 7.34 -10.80
CA LEU A 59 12.67 8.04 -11.42
C LEU A 59 13.06 8.79 -12.70
N GLU A 60 14.20 9.48 -12.69
CA GLU A 60 14.75 10.13 -13.89
C GLU A 60 15.05 9.11 -15.00
N THR A 61 15.53 7.92 -14.63
CA THR A 61 15.76 6.83 -15.58
C THR A 61 14.46 6.33 -16.21
N VAL A 62 13.41 6.14 -15.41
CA VAL A 62 12.09 5.72 -15.89
C VAL A 62 11.43 6.80 -16.76
N ALA A 63 11.50 8.07 -16.35
CA ALA A 63 10.97 9.19 -17.14
C ALA A 63 11.66 9.28 -18.51
N ASN A 64 13.00 9.16 -18.55
CA ASN A 64 13.76 9.11 -19.80
C ASN A 64 13.39 7.92 -20.68
N LEU A 65 13.08 6.77 -20.07
CA LEU A 65 12.63 5.57 -20.79
C LEU A 65 11.25 5.81 -21.43
N MET A 66 10.31 6.41 -20.69
CA MET A 66 8.97 6.73 -21.19
C MET A 66 9.00 7.76 -22.34
N THR A 67 9.89 8.77 -22.25
CA THR A 67 10.13 9.70 -23.37
C THR A 67 10.71 8.99 -24.60
N LYS A 68 11.67 8.08 -24.41
CA LYS A 68 12.25 7.29 -25.52
C LYS A 68 11.26 6.34 -26.19
N LEU A 69 10.28 5.84 -25.44
CA LEU A 69 9.20 4.99 -25.95
C LEU A 69 8.10 5.79 -26.68
N GLY A 70 8.22 7.13 -26.77
CA GLY A 70 7.28 7.98 -27.49
C GLY A 70 5.92 8.14 -26.80
N GLN A 71 5.82 7.78 -25.52
CA GLN A 71 4.56 7.77 -24.75
C GLN A 71 4.30 9.08 -23.99
N ALA A 72 5.25 10.02 -23.98
CA ALA A 72 5.07 11.36 -23.42
C ALA A 72 5.21 12.41 -24.54
N PRO A 73 4.34 13.43 -24.61
CA PRO A 73 4.49 14.52 -25.56
C PRO A 73 5.85 15.20 -25.34
N ALA A 74 6.59 15.41 -26.43
CA ALA A 74 7.87 16.11 -26.43
C ALA A 74 7.65 17.60 -26.10
N HIS A 75 7.47 17.92 -24.82
CA HIS A 75 7.51 19.30 -24.35
C HIS A 75 8.95 19.74 -24.11
N ASP A 76 9.22 20.97 -24.50
CA ASP A 76 10.53 21.62 -24.46
C ASP A 76 11.26 21.41 -23.13
N LYS A 77 12.52 21.01 -23.25
CA LYS A 77 13.41 20.52 -22.18
C LYS A 77 13.79 21.57 -21.12
N SER A 78 13.33 22.82 -21.23
CA SER A 78 13.82 23.94 -20.42
C SER A 78 12.90 24.36 -19.27
N ASP A 79 11.59 24.10 -19.34
CA ASP A 79 10.64 24.79 -18.44
C ASP A 79 10.03 23.88 -17.35
N ILE A 80 10.19 22.57 -17.43
CA ILE A 80 9.64 21.62 -16.42
C ILE A 80 10.64 21.31 -15.29
N LEU A 81 11.94 21.54 -15.51
CA LEU A 81 12.99 21.17 -14.55
C LEU A 81 13.34 22.26 -13.53
N ALA A 82 12.91 23.51 -13.74
CA ALA A 82 13.29 24.63 -12.87
C ALA A 82 12.30 24.95 -11.74
N HIS A 83 11.11 24.32 -11.71
CA HIS A 83 10.06 24.66 -10.73
C HIS A 83 9.55 23.49 -9.86
N SER A 84 10.16 22.30 -9.95
CA SER A 84 9.65 21.13 -9.20
C SER A 84 10.70 20.34 -8.41
N VAL A 85 12.00 20.63 -8.53
CA VAL A 85 13.08 19.76 -8.00
C VAL A 85 13.79 20.34 -6.77
N THR A 86 13.01 20.93 -5.86
CA THR A 86 13.42 21.13 -4.45
C THR A 86 12.38 20.59 -3.47
N SER A 87 11.29 20.02 -3.98
CA SER A 87 10.25 19.43 -3.14
C SER A 87 10.59 17.96 -2.92
N THR A 88 10.86 17.59 -1.67
CA THR A 88 11.04 16.20 -1.23
C THR A 88 9.90 15.36 -1.80
N ILE A 89 10.21 14.29 -2.56
CA ILE A 89 9.16 13.42 -3.10
C ILE A 89 8.54 12.71 -1.89
N PRO A 90 7.23 12.86 -1.65
CA PRO A 90 6.59 12.25 -0.50
C PRO A 90 6.70 10.73 -0.60
N THR A 91 7.08 10.09 0.50
CA THR A 91 7.15 8.63 0.62
C THR A 91 5.84 8.09 1.21
N SER A 92 5.54 6.83 0.92
CA SER A 92 4.33 6.12 1.35
C SER A 92 4.66 4.66 1.60
N CYS A 93 3.86 3.99 2.41
CA CYS A 93 3.94 2.54 2.53
C CYS A 93 3.17 1.88 1.40
N GLN A 94 3.71 0.81 0.85
CA GLN A 94 3.07 -0.02 -0.18
C GLN A 94 2.88 -1.45 0.32
N LYS A 95 1.77 -2.04 -0.10
CA LYS A 95 1.49 -3.46 0.01
C LYS A 95 1.04 -4.01 -1.34
N ILE A 96 1.60 -5.15 -1.72
CA ILE A 96 1.27 -5.88 -2.94
C ILE A 96 0.97 -7.33 -2.58
N ASP A 97 -0.19 -7.84 -2.99
CA ASP A 97 -0.49 -9.26 -2.96
C ASP A 97 -0.54 -9.78 -4.40
N LEU A 98 0.21 -10.84 -4.67
CA LEU A 98 0.31 -11.50 -5.96
C LEU A 98 -0.08 -12.97 -5.80
N THR A 99 -0.64 -13.56 -6.86
CA THR A 99 -0.71 -15.01 -7.02
C THR A 99 0.27 -15.43 -8.12
N LEU A 100 1.30 -16.21 -7.75
CA LEU A 100 2.33 -16.75 -8.65
C LEU A 100 2.18 -18.27 -8.68
N LEU A 101 1.82 -18.84 -9.84
CA LEU A 101 1.64 -20.30 -9.98
C LEU A 101 0.75 -20.90 -8.87
N ASP A 102 -0.41 -20.28 -8.63
CA ASP A 102 -1.38 -20.63 -7.57
C ASP A 102 -0.88 -20.43 -6.12
N GLU A 103 0.31 -19.87 -5.92
CA GLU A 103 0.84 -19.50 -4.60
C GLU A 103 0.65 -18.01 -4.32
N LYS A 104 0.04 -17.67 -3.17
CA LYS A 104 -0.12 -16.27 -2.75
C LYS A 104 1.17 -15.73 -2.13
N VAL A 105 1.64 -14.59 -2.64
CA VAL A 105 2.81 -13.87 -2.17
C VAL A 105 2.44 -12.45 -1.79
N THR A 106 2.83 -12.03 -0.58
CA THR A 106 2.68 -10.65 -0.10
C THR A 106 4.04 -9.98 -0.01
N GLY A 107 4.16 -8.82 -0.65
CA GLY A 107 5.29 -7.90 -0.52
C GLY A 107 4.87 -6.61 0.17
N ARG A 108 5.71 -6.12 1.09
CA ARG A 108 5.50 -4.86 1.80
C ARG A 108 6.78 -4.04 1.74
N GLY A 109 6.64 -2.73 1.54
CA GLY A 109 7.81 -1.85 1.45
C GLY A 109 7.47 -0.37 1.38
N CYS A 110 8.48 0.43 1.10
CA CYS A 110 8.34 1.85 0.78
C CYS A 110 7.98 2.01 -0.70
N SER A 111 7.18 3.03 -1.01
CA SER A 111 6.91 3.50 -2.36
C SER A 111 6.89 5.02 -2.37
N VAL A 112 7.08 5.61 -3.55
CA VAL A 112 6.68 7.00 -3.78
C VAL A 112 5.18 7.14 -3.54
N HIS A 113 4.78 8.25 -2.92
CA HIS A 113 3.38 8.59 -2.74
C HIS A 113 2.71 8.79 -4.11
N GLN A 114 1.40 8.59 -4.16
CA GLN A 114 0.62 8.84 -5.37
C GLN A 114 0.68 10.33 -5.70
N ILE A 115 1.28 10.67 -6.83
CA ILE A 115 1.32 12.04 -7.35
C ILE A 115 0.39 12.16 -8.56
N GLU A 116 0.05 13.38 -8.95
CA GLU A 116 -0.79 13.61 -10.12
C GLU A 116 -0.18 12.95 -11.36
N GLY A 117 -0.95 12.08 -12.02
CA GLY A 117 -0.52 11.35 -13.20
C GLY A 117 0.37 10.12 -12.95
N PHE A 118 0.72 9.80 -11.71
CA PHE A 118 1.49 8.60 -11.38
C PHE A 118 0.91 7.84 -10.20
N ASN A 119 0.49 6.59 -10.46
CA ASN A 119 0.10 5.63 -9.44
C ASN A 119 1.10 4.46 -9.44
N PRO A 120 1.83 4.21 -8.34
CA PRO A 120 2.81 3.12 -8.28
C PRO A 120 2.18 1.74 -8.51
N CYS A 121 0.90 1.55 -8.16
CA CYS A 121 0.19 0.30 -8.42
C CYS A 121 -0.11 0.07 -9.91
N ASP A 122 -0.24 1.12 -10.72
CA ASP A 122 -0.42 0.97 -12.16
C ASP A 122 0.89 0.55 -12.83
N ALA A 123 2.03 1.01 -12.34
CA ALA A 123 3.34 0.53 -12.80
C ALA A 123 3.54 -0.96 -12.52
N VAL A 124 3.08 -1.46 -11.36
CA VAL A 124 3.12 -2.90 -11.03
C VAL A 124 2.29 -3.71 -12.02
N LYS A 125 1.10 -3.23 -12.42
CA LYS A 125 0.26 -3.93 -13.41
C LYS A 125 0.96 -4.11 -14.76
N LEU A 126 1.81 -3.16 -15.16
CA LEU A 126 2.53 -3.22 -16.44
C LEU A 126 3.56 -4.35 -16.51
N VAL A 127 4.05 -4.83 -15.37
CA VAL A 127 5.05 -5.90 -15.30
C VAL A 127 4.44 -7.28 -15.00
N MET A 128 3.11 -7.38 -14.95
CA MET A 128 2.40 -8.64 -14.74
C MET A 128 2.38 -9.50 -16.02
N THR A 129 2.56 -10.80 -15.86
CA THR A 129 2.52 -11.81 -16.93
C THR A 129 1.33 -12.77 -16.72
N SER A 130 1.07 -13.68 -17.66
CA SER A 130 -0.03 -14.67 -17.51
C SER A 130 0.07 -15.50 -16.23
N ASP A 131 1.29 -15.76 -15.77
CA ASP A 131 1.56 -16.61 -14.60
C ASP A 131 1.63 -15.83 -13.27
N VAL A 132 1.40 -14.50 -13.32
CA VAL A 132 1.47 -13.59 -12.17
C VAL A 132 0.22 -12.73 -12.14
N GLN A 133 -0.66 -12.98 -11.18
CA GLN A 133 -1.89 -12.20 -10.99
C GLN A 133 -1.69 -11.20 -9.85
N LEU A 134 -2.12 -9.95 -10.06
CA LEU A 134 -2.12 -8.92 -9.03
C LEU A 134 -3.47 -8.96 -8.28
N ASP A 135 -3.46 -9.50 -7.07
CA ASP A 135 -4.67 -9.62 -6.23
C ASP A 135 -4.98 -8.31 -5.51
N TYR A 136 -3.94 -7.63 -5.02
CA TYR A 136 -4.06 -6.36 -4.31
C TYR A 136 -2.83 -5.49 -4.54
N CYS A 137 -3.06 -4.18 -4.70
CA CYS A 137 -2.02 -3.18 -4.54
C CYS A 137 -2.60 -1.96 -3.86
N GLY A 138 -1.95 -1.50 -2.80
CA GLY A 138 -2.35 -0.32 -2.06
C GLY A 138 -1.15 0.49 -1.61
N VAL A 139 -1.36 1.80 -1.53
CA VAL A 139 -0.43 2.76 -0.92
C VAL A 139 -1.13 3.55 0.18
N CYS A 140 -0.39 3.92 1.21
CA CYS A 140 -0.91 4.67 2.35
C CYS A 140 0.19 5.52 3.00
N SER A 141 -0.19 6.56 3.74
CA SER A 141 0.74 7.62 4.19
C SER A 141 0.80 7.78 5.71
N GLU A 142 0.47 6.72 6.45
CA GLU A 142 0.58 6.68 7.92
C GLU A 142 1.59 5.61 8.35
N ASP A 143 2.27 5.80 9.47
CA ASP A 143 3.20 4.81 10.01
C ASP A 143 2.56 3.42 10.14
N GLY A 144 3.20 2.42 9.51
CA GLY A 144 2.80 1.02 9.57
C GLY A 144 1.45 0.73 8.92
N CYS A 145 0.88 1.66 8.14
CA CYS A 145 -0.43 1.50 7.52
C CYS A 145 -0.49 0.33 6.54
N ASN A 146 0.65 -0.10 6.00
CA ASN A 146 0.75 -1.27 5.16
C ASN A 146 0.79 -2.58 5.96
N ALA A 147 0.34 -2.60 7.23
CA ALA A 147 0.17 -3.81 8.03
C ALA A 147 -1.07 -4.61 7.62
N ALA A 148 -2.23 -4.00 7.47
CA ALA A 148 -3.48 -4.75 7.34
C ALA A 148 -4.01 -4.74 5.89
N ALA A 149 -4.56 -5.87 5.42
CA ALA A 149 -5.73 -5.76 4.56
C ALA A 149 -6.85 -5.17 5.42
N PRO A 150 -7.65 -4.19 4.95
CA PRO A 150 -8.86 -3.85 5.66
C PRO A 150 -9.66 -5.14 5.76
N LEU A 151 -9.75 -5.70 6.97
CA LEU A 151 -10.83 -6.62 7.27
C LEU A 151 -12.06 -5.82 6.87
N LEU A 152 -12.70 -6.22 5.77
CA LEU A 152 -14.10 -5.96 5.55
C LEU A 152 -14.77 -6.58 6.77
N LEU A 153 -14.83 -5.81 7.85
CA LEU A 153 -15.94 -5.83 8.77
C LEU A 153 -17.12 -5.48 7.89
N THR A 154 -17.63 -6.49 7.18
CA THR A 154 -19.04 -6.58 6.88
C THR A 154 -19.70 -6.60 8.25
N THR A 155 -19.87 -5.41 8.84
CA THR A 155 -20.82 -5.21 9.91
C THR A 155 -22.15 -5.57 9.26
N HIS A 156 -22.54 -6.83 9.38
CA HIS A 156 -23.88 -7.29 9.10
C HIS A 156 -24.82 -6.47 10.00
N HIS A 157 -25.28 -5.34 9.48
CA HIS A 157 -26.40 -4.57 10.00
C HIS A 157 -27.70 -5.36 9.76
N ALA A 158 -27.81 -6.55 10.34
CA ALA A 158 -29.05 -7.32 10.36
C ALA A 158 -29.04 -8.24 11.59
N PRO A 159 -29.59 -7.74 12.72
CA PRO A 159 -30.92 -8.25 13.06
C PRO A 159 -31.92 -7.17 13.52
N LEU A 160 -31.53 -5.89 13.61
CA LEU A 160 -32.43 -4.86 14.15
C LEU A 160 -33.63 -4.57 13.22
N GLN A 161 -33.48 -4.70 11.90
CA GLN A 161 -34.60 -4.53 10.97
C GLN A 161 -35.62 -5.68 11.04
N LEU A 162 -35.19 -6.91 11.36
CA LEU A 162 -36.12 -8.04 11.52
C LEU A 162 -36.96 -7.89 12.79
N LEU A 163 -36.38 -7.33 13.87
CA LEU A 163 -37.10 -7.04 15.11
C LEU A 163 -38.17 -5.96 14.91
N CYS A 164 -37.87 -4.91 14.12
CA CYS A 164 -38.84 -3.86 13.81
C CYS A 164 -40.02 -4.37 12.97
N LEU A 165 -39.78 -5.26 11.99
CA LEU A 165 -40.83 -5.88 11.20
C LEU A 165 -41.72 -6.82 12.04
N LEU A 166 -41.12 -7.58 12.97
CA LEU A 166 -41.85 -8.42 13.92
C LEU A 166 -42.74 -7.58 14.86
N LEU A 167 -42.25 -6.46 15.38
CA LEU A 167 -43.04 -5.59 16.25
C LEU A 167 -44.20 -4.90 15.51
N LEU A 168 -44.01 -4.53 14.24
CA LEU A 168 -45.10 -4.01 13.39
C LEU A 168 -46.17 -5.08 13.11
N LEU A 169 -45.80 -6.34 12.88
CA LEU A 169 -46.75 -7.42 12.66
C LEU A 169 -47.57 -7.75 13.93
N ILE A 170 -46.97 -7.66 15.12
CA ILE A 170 -47.68 -7.93 16.39
C ILE A 170 -48.63 -6.77 16.75
N GLY A 171 -48.27 -5.53 16.41
CA GLY A 171 -49.08 -4.33 16.71
C GLY A 171 -50.34 -4.15 15.87
N VAL A 172 -50.46 -4.85 14.73
CA VAL A 172 -51.63 -4.76 13.83
C VAL A 172 -52.74 -5.77 14.18
N ILE A 173 -52.47 -6.74 15.06
CA ILE A 173 -53.44 -7.78 15.49
C ILE A 173 -54.21 -7.31 16.74
N LYS A 174 -54.76 -6.10 16.72
CA LYS A 174 -55.65 -5.64 17.80
C LYS A 174 -56.90 -4.97 17.27
#